data_AF-A0A2D4LBJ1-F1
#
_entry.id   AF-A0A2D4LBJ1-F1
#
_cell.length_a   1.000
_cell.length_b   1.000
_cell.length_c   1.000
_cell.angle_alpha   90.00
_cell.angle_beta   90.00
_cell.angle_gamma   90.00
#
_symmetry.space_group_name_H-M   'P 1'
#
loop_
_entity.id
_entity.type
_entity.pdbx_description
1 polymer ?
#
loop_
_entity_poly.entity_id
_entity_poly.type
_entity_poly.pdbx_seq_one_letter_code
_entity_poly.pdbx_strand_id
1 'polypeptide(L)'
;SFGGRKYFLTIVDNHSRFGYVYLLKDKFESFQAFKYFATLIYNQHGVNIARIQSDRGGEFMSQQFQDWMRKKGIKHQTSAPYTPAQNGVAERRNGILQTMMRCLLD
;
A
#
# COMPACT_ATOMS: atom_id res chain seq x y z
N SER A 1 -0.20 -21.98 0.44
CA SER A 1 -1.16 -20.88 0.14
C SER A 1 -2.01 -20.58 1.37
N PHE A 2 -1.87 -19.39 1.98
CA PHE A 2 -2.62 -18.96 3.18
C PHE A 2 -4.09 -18.66 2.83
N GLY A 3 -4.88 -19.71 2.55
CA GLY A 3 -6.30 -19.60 2.22
C GLY A 3 -6.60 -18.94 0.86
N GLY A 4 -5.74 -19.14 -0.14
CA GLY A 4 -5.95 -18.62 -1.50
C GLY A 4 -5.42 -17.20 -1.76
N ARG A 5 -4.79 -16.57 -0.76
CA ARG A 5 -4.21 -15.22 -0.88
C ARG A 5 -2.84 -15.27 -1.56
N LYS A 6 -2.70 -14.58 -2.70
CA LYS A 6 -1.50 -14.59 -3.56
C LYS A 6 -0.84 -13.22 -3.70
N TYR A 7 -1.52 -12.17 -3.23
CA TYR A 7 -1.04 -10.80 -3.32
C TYR A 7 -0.92 -10.22 -1.92
N PHE A 8 -0.16 -9.16 -1.78
CA PHE A 8 -0.10 -8.40 -0.55
C PHE A 8 0.08 -6.92 -0.86
N LEU A 9 -0.52 -6.08 -0.01
CA LEU A 9 -0.32 -4.64 -0.01
C LEU A 9 0.61 -4.28 1.14
N THR A 10 1.70 -3.59 0.82
CA THR A 10 2.62 -3.04 1.82
C THR A 10 2.48 -1.54 1.86
N ILE A 11 2.26 -1.00 3.05
CA ILE A 11 2.19 0.44 3.31
C ILE A 11 3.30 0.76 4.30
N VAL A 12 4.16 1.71 3.96
CA VAL A 12 5.29 2.11 4.81
C VAL A 12 5.15 3.58 5.14
N ASP A 13 5.17 3.90 6.42
CA ASP A 13 5.29 5.27 6.87
C ASP A 13 6.72 5.78 6.59
N ASN A 14 6.82 6.92 5.90
CA ASN A 14 8.12 7.43 5.46
C ASN A 14 8.97 7.97 6.62
N HIS A 15 8.34 8.41 7.72
CA HIS A 15 9.04 8.98 8.87
C HIS A 15 9.56 7.88 9.81
N SER A 16 8.65 7.10 10.41
CA SER A 16 8.97 6.08 11.40
C SER A 16 9.53 4.79 10.80
N ARG A 17 9.38 4.60 9.47
CA ARG A 17 9.61 3.32 8.80
C ARG A 17 8.73 2.20 9.33
N PHE A 18 7.64 2.49 10.03
CA PHE A 18 6.68 1.47 10.42
C PHE A 18 5.94 0.95 9.18
N GLY A 19 5.78 -0.38 9.09
CA GLY A 19 5.21 -1.04 7.92
C GLY A 19 3.93 -1.81 8.27
N TYR A 20 2.92 -1.68 7.44
CA TYR A 20 1.69 -2.46 7.48
C TYR A 20 1.64 -3.39 6.27
N VAL A 21 1.24 -4.63 6.48
CA VAL A 21 1.11 -5.63 5.42
C VAL A 21 -0.28 -6.24 5.47
N TYR A 22 -0.99 -6.21 4.34
CA TYR A 22 -2.30 -6.82 4.16
C TYR A 22 -2.21 -7.93 3.14
N LEU A 23 -2.64 -9.15 3.51
CA LEU A 23 -2.73 -10.28 2.59
C LEU A 23 -4.02 -10.19 1.77
N LEU A 24 -3.90 -10.30 0.45
CA LEU A 24 -4.99 -10.10 -0.50
C LEU A 24 -5.20 -11.36 -1.35
N LYS A 25 -6.47 -11.65 -1.66
CA LYS A 25 -6.86 -12.69 -2.62
C LYS A 25 -6.69 -12.20 -4.05
N ASP A 26 -6.95 -10.91 -4.29
CA ASP A 26 -6.84 -10.27 -5.59
C ASP A 26 -6.21 -8.86 -5.47
N LYS A 27 -5.51 -8.40 -6.51
CA LYS A 27 -4.95 -7.04 -6.57
C LYS A 27 -6.02 -5.94 -6.44
N PHE A 28 -7.25 -6.19 -6.88
CA PHE A 28 -8.35 -5.23 -6.77
C PHE A 28 -8.79 -4.99 -5.31
N GLU A 29 -8.43 -5.87 -4.37
CA GLU A 29 -8.71 -5.67 -2.94
C GLU A 29 -7.81 -4.60 -2.30
N SER A 30 -6.72 -4.19 -2.98
CA SER A 30 -5.74 -3.21 -2.47
C SER A 30 -6.39 -1.90 -2.06
N PHE A 31 -7.33 -1.40 -2.86
CA PHE A 31 -8.00 -0.14 -2.54
C PHE A 31 -8.89 -0.26 -1.30
N GLN A 32 -9.62 -1.36 -1.16
CA GLN A 32 -10.45 -1.58 0.01
C GLN A 32 -9.60 -1.73 1.28
N ALA A 33 -8.49 -2.47 1.20
CA ALA A 33 -7.51 -2.58 2.28
C ALA A 33 -6.94 -1.20 2.66
N PHE A 34 -6.65 -0.34 1.68
CA PHE A 34 -6.17 1.01 1.93
C PHE A 34 -7.19 1.91 2.65
N LYS A 35 -8.49 1.79 2.35
CA LYS A 35 -9.55 2.51 3.08
C LYS A 35 -9.61 2.08 4.55
N TYR A 36 -9.48 0.78 4.81
CA TYR A 36 -9.41 0.27 6.18
C TYR A 36 -8.18 0.79 6.91
N PHE A 37 -7.03 0.78 6.26
CA PHE A 37 -5.81 1.37 6.79
C PHE A 37 -5.99 2.85 7.16
N ALA A 38 -6.54 3.67 6.26
CA ALA A 38 -6.77 5.09 6.53
C ALA A 38 -7.69 5.32 7.73
N THR A 39 -8.73 4.50 7.88
CA THR A 39 -9.66 4.55 9.02
C THR A 39 -8.97 4.13 10.32
N LEU A 40 -8.14 3.08 10.27
CA LEU A 40 -7.37 2.59 11.41
C LEU A 40 -6.42 3.67 11.94
N ILE A 41 -5.64 4.31 11.05
CA ILE A 41 -4.69 5.35 11.42
C ILE A 41 -5.40 6.55 12.06
N TYR A 42 -6.53 6.97 11.50
CA TYR A 42 -7.31 8.06 12.08
C TYR A 42 -7.82 7.70 13.49
N ASN A 43 -8.37 6.50 13.67
CA ASN A 43 -8.91 6.09 14.97
C ASN A 43 -7.84 5.86 16.03
N GLN A 44 -6.66 5.35 15.66
CA GLN A 44 -5.58 5.05 16.61
C GLN A 44 -4.75 6.27 16.99
N HIS A 45 -4.57 7.21 16.07
CA HIS A 45 -3.62 8.30 16.23
C HIS A 45 -4.25 9.69 16.10
N GLY A 46 -5.52 9.78 15.71
CA GLY A 46 -6.21 11.07 15.49
C GLY A 46 -5.69 11.84 14.27
N VAL A 47 -4.90 11.20 13.40
CA VAL A 47 -4.26 11.86 12.26
C VAL A 47 -4.83 11.36 10.93
N ASN A 48 -5.02 12.29 10.00
CA ASN A 48 -5.37 11.95 8.63
C ASN A 48 -4.10 11.78 7.79
N ILE A 49 -4.15 10.85 6.84
CA ILE A 49 -3.09 10.68 5.85
C ILE A 49 -3.10 11.91 4.93
N ALA A 50 -2.03 12.69 4.92
CA ALA A 50 -1.95 13.89 4.06
C ALA A 50 -1.56 13.54 2.62
N ARG A 51 -0.73 12.52 2.44
CA ARG A 51 -0.12 12.18 1.15
C ARG A 51 0.23 10.71 1.08
N ILE A 52 0.11 10.13 -0.11
CA ILE A 52 0.69 8.82 -0.43
C ILE A 52 1.54 8.90 -1.69
N GLN A 53 2.52 8.01 -1.76
CA GLN A 53 3.35 7.75 -2.93
C GLN A 53 3.14 6.28 -3.35
N SER A 54 2.77 6.03 -4.60
CA SER A 54 2.70 4.67 -5.15
C SER A 54 3.39 4.60 -6.52
N ASP A 55 3.57 3.38 -7.03
CA ASP A 55 3.84 3.18 -8.44
C ASP A 55 2.59 3.48 -9.30
N ARG A 56 2.70 3.24 -10.61
CA ARG A 56 1.59 3.40 -11.57
C ARG A 56 0.77 2.12 -11.76
N GLY A 57 0.72 1.26 -10.73
CA GLY A 57 -0.14 0.08 -10.72
C GLY A 57 -1.60 0.45 -10.99
N GLY A 58 -2.29 -0.38 -11.78
CA GLY A 58 -3.67 -0.11 -12.20
C GLY A 58 -4.64 0.08 -11.03
N GLU A 59 -4.37 -0.60 -9.90
CA GLU A 59 -5.12 -0.49 -8.65
C GLU A 59 -5.09 0.93 -8.04
N PHE A 60 -3.98 1.66 -8.19
CA PHE A 60 -3.80 3.02 -7.67
C PHE A 60 -4.16 4.10 -8.71
N MET A 61 -4.24 3.71 -9.98
CA MET A 61 -4.58 4.61 -11.09
C MET A 61 -6.07 4.66 -11.42
N SER A 62 -6.89 3.80 -10.80
CA SER A 62 -8.33 3.77 -11.06
C SER A 62 -9.02 5.09 -10.70
N GLN A 63 -10.03 5.47 -11.48
CA GLN A 63 -10.80 6.69 -11.24
C GLN A 63 -11.43 6.70 -9.84
N GLN A 64 -11.95 5.54 -9.40
CA GLN A 64 -12.53 5.34 -8.07
C GLN A 64 -11.53 5.65 -6.94
N PHE A 65 -10.27 5.23 -7.11
CA PHE A 65 -9.19 5.53 -6.18
C PHE A 65 -8.92 7.03 -6.11
N GLN A 66 -8.76 7.66 -7.27
CA GLN A 66 -8.47 9.09 -7.38
C GLN A 66 -9.60 9.97 -6.81
N ASP A 67 -10.86 9.61 -7.07
CA ASP A 67 -12.04 10.31 -6.53
C ASP A 67 -12.09 10.25 -5.00
N TRP A 68 -11.81 9.08 -4.43
CA TRP A 68 -11.78 8.91 -2.99
C TRP A 68 -10.64 9.68 -2.33
N MET A 69 -9.46 9.68 -2.94
CA MET A 69 -8.30 10.47 -2.49
C MET A 69 -8.64 11.96 -2.46
N ARG A 70 -9.25 12.49 -3.54
CA ARG A 70 -9.74 13.87 -3.58
C ARG A 70 -10.77 14.15 -2.49
N LYS A 71 -11.77 13.28 -2.32
CA LYS A 71 -12.80 13.41 -1.29
C LYS A 71 -12.22 13.46 0.13
N LYS A 72 -11.14 12.72 0.38
CA LYS A 72 -10.44 12.68 1.66
C LYS A 72 -9.37 13.77 1.81
N GLY A 73 -9.12 14.57 0.79
CA GLY A 73 -8.06 15.59 0.79
C GLY A 73 -6.64 15.00 0.77
N ILE A 74 -6.48 13.74 0.37
CA ILE A 74 -5.18 13.06 0.37
C ILE A 74 -4.49 13.30 -0.97
N LYS A 75 -3.26 13.81 -0.93
CA LYS A 75 -2.46 14.01 -2.13
C LYS A 75 -1.86 12.69 -2.60
N HIS A 76 -2.31 12.20 -3.76
CA HIS A 76 -1.70 11.04 -4.40
C HIS A 76 -0.55 11.48 -5.31
N GLN A 77 0.65 10.93 -5.11
CA GLN A 77 1.79 11.08 -5.98
C GLN A 77 2.18 9.72 -6.57
N THR A 78 2.43 9.69 -7.87
CA THR A 78 2.93 8.49 -8.56
C THR A 78 4.39 8.67 -8.88
N SER A 79 5.19 7.61 -8.76
CA SER A 79 6.62 7.66 -9.03
C SER A 79 6.86 8.03 -10.49
N ALA A 80 7.78 8.94 -10.74
CA ALA A 80 8.18 9.24 -12.11
C ALA A 80 8.87 8.00 -12.70
N PRO A 81 8.68 7.72 -14.01
CA PRO A 81 9.45 6.68 -14.66
C PRO A 81 10.93 7.04 -14.48
N TYR A 82 11.76 6.05 -14.15
CA TYR A 82 13.20 6.22 -13.86
C TYR A 82 13.58 6.82 -12.48
N THR A 83 12.66 6.89 -11.51
CA THR A 83 13.00 7.17 -10.08
C THR A 83 12.64 6.02 -9.11
N PRO A 84 13.18 4.79 -9.28
CA PRO A 84 12.87 3.65 -8.41
C PRO A 84 13.19 3.91 -6.93
N ALA A 85 14.18 4.75 -6.64
CA ALA A 85 14.61 5.07 -5.28
C ALA A 85 13.49 5.62 -4.39
N GLN A 86 12.48 6.30 -4.95
CA GLN A 86 11.34 6.82 -4.19
C GLN A 86 10.44 5.69 -3.64
N ASN A 87 10.30 4.60 -4.39
CA ASN A 87 9.61 3.40 -3.93
C ASN A 87 10.57 2.38 -3.32
N GLY A 88 11.88 2.59 -3.41
CA GLY A 88 12.91 1.62 -3.02
C GLY A 88 12.80 1.12 -1.57
N VAL A 89 12.26 1.92 -0.65
CA VAL A 89 11.99 1.48 0.73
C VAL A 89 10.85 0.45 0.77
N ALA A 90 9.76 0.71 0.06
CA ALA A 90 8.64 -0.22 -0.05
C ALA A 90 9.04 -1.46 -0.86
N GLU A 91 9.77 -1.29 -1.97
CA GLU A 91 10.23 -2.39 -2.83
C GLU A 91 11.21 -3.33 -2.10
N ARG A 92 12.18 -2.79 -1.35
CA ARG A 92 13.10 -3.62 -0.55
C ARG A 92 12.36 -4.43 0.51
N ARG A 93 11.35 -3.82 1.16
CA ARG A 93 10.50 -4.55 2.11
C ARG A 93 9.63 -5.60 1.43
N ASN A 94 9.09 -5.31 0.24
CA ASN A 94 8.34 -6.27 -0.55
C ASN A 94 9.21 -7.48 -0.91
N GLY A 95 10.48 -7.29 -1.25
CA GLY A 95 11.41 -8.41 -1.51
C GLY A 95 11.60 -9.32 -0.29
N ILE A 96 11.85 -8.74 0.89
CA ILE A 96 12.00 -9.51 2.14
C ILE A 96 10.69 -10.23 2.50
N LEU A 97 9.55 -9.54 2.38
CA LEU A 97 8.23 -10.10 2.67
C LEU A 97 7.86 -11.21 1.69
N GLN A 98 8.22 -11.11 0.41
CA GLN A 98 8.03 -12.19 -0.56
C GLN A 98 8.82 -13.43 -0.17
N THR A 99 10.09 -13.27 0.23
CA THR A 99 10.91 -14.40 0.69
C THR A 99 10.31 -15.05 1.92
N MET A 100 9.93 -14.25 2.93
CA MET A 100 9.29 -14.78 4.15
C MET A 100 7.96 -15.46 3.85
N MET A 101 7.12 -14.88 2.98
CA MET A 101 5.88 -15.53 2.56
C MET A 101 6.16 -16.83 1.83
N ARG A 102 7.16 -16.91 0.95
CA ARG A 102 7.50 -18.15 0.26
C ARG A 102 7.91 -19.24 1.24
N CYS A 103 8.79 -18.92 2.20
CA CYS A 103 9.19 -19.85 3.27
C CYS A 103 8.05 -20.26 4.21
N LEU A 104 7.04 -19.42 4.41
CA LEU A 104 5.86 -19.73 5.24
C LEU A 104 4.75 -20.45 4.46
N LEU A 105 4.84 -20.48 3.13
CA LEU A 105 3.83 -21.06 2.23
C LEU A 105 4.27 -22.38 1.59
N ASP A 106 5.56 -22.70 1.70
CA ASP A 106 6.17 -24.03 1.49
C ASP A 106 6.01 -24.90 2.76
#